data_AF-A0A6N7XJQ8-F1
#
_entry.id   AF-A0A6N7XJQ8-F1
#
_cell.length_a   1.000
_cell.length_b   1.000
_cell.length_c   1.000
_cell.angle_alpha   90.00
_cell.angle_beta   90.00
_cell.angle_gamma   90.00
#
_symmetry.space_group_name_H-M   'P 1'
#
loop_
_entity.id
_entity.type
_entity.pdbx_description
1 polymer ?
#
loop_
_entity_poly.entity_id
_entity_poly.type
_entity_poly.pdbx_seq_one_letter_code
_entity_poly.pdbx_strand_id
1 'polypeptide(L)'
;MKYLIDFENVASNGFEGLELLDDGSELLIFYSEQHSTISITVHQELERSRIRKTYMPIKTGGKNALDFQLVSWLGYEIAKNGGEQFVIISKDTGFDAVVDFWQKRNVNVSRHPDLRKAVKKTILKRAPEAAIEIPEELPQPEEAKSGKEKKSKLKKKEKRGEKKKNAAAKENRVFQGDVKSLIPEFSGEASRIAETLRVHKTKQAVNNALVKIYGTEMAGKIYKGIKPLLKGRKGE
;
A
#
# COMPACT_ATOMS: atom_id res chain seq x y z
N MET A 1 -14.11 -4.40 12.19
CA MET A 1 -13.51 -3.25 11.48
C MET A 1 -14.24 -3.07 10.17
N LYS A 2 -14.41 -1.82 9.71
CA LYS A 2 -15.07 -1.55 8.44
C LYS A 2 -14.12 -0.90 7.44
N TYR A 3 -14.10 -1.45 6.24
CA TYR A 3 -13.27 -0.99 5.13
C TYR A 3 -14.18 -0.42 4.04
N LEU A 4 -14.10 0.89 3.82
CA LEU A 4 -14.85 1.60 2.78
C LEU A 4 -13.96 1.73 1.55
N ILE A 5 -14.25 0.98 0.50
CA ILE A 5 -13.48 0.98 -0.75
C ILE A 5 -14.08 1.98 -1.72
N ASP A 6 -13.27 2.95 -2.12
CA ASP A 6 -13.51 3.83 -3.25
C ASP A 6 -13.01 3.13 -4.53
N PHE A 7 -13.89 2.31 -5.13
CA PHE A 7 -13.50 1.42 -6.21
C PHE A 7 -13.15 2.18 -7.51
N GLU A 8 -13.75 3.35 -7.74
CA GLU A 8 -13.43 4.21 -8.88
C GLU A 8 -11.95 4.62 -8.87
N ASN A 9 -11.41 4.91 -7.69
CA ASN A 9 -10.05 5.38 -7.53
C ASN A 9 -9.00 4.24 -7.48
N VAL A 10 -9.31 3.15 -6.79
CA VAL A 10 -8.32 2.07 -6.52
C VAL A 10 -8.44 0.89 -7.48
N ALA A 11 -9.61 0.68 -8.08
CA ALA A 11 -9.96 -0.48 -8.89
C ALA A 11 -9.52 -1.79 -8.21
N SER A 12 -9.01 -2.77 -8.97
CA SER A 12 -8.55 -4.05 -8.43
C SER A 12 -7.41 -3.93 -7.40
N ASN A 13 -6.62 -2.86 -7.42
CA ASN A 13 -5.52 -2.69 -6.46
C ASN A 13 -6.01 -2.43 -5.04
N GLY A 14 -7.25 -1.96 -4.86
CA GLY A 14 -7.82 -1.75 -3.54
C GLY A 14 -7.90 -3.04 -2.74
N PHE A 15 -8.09 -4.17 -3.41
CA PHE A 15 -8.27 -5.49 -2.79
C PHE A 15 -6.95 -6.20 -2.44
N GLU A 16 -5.77 -5.65 -2.78
CA GLU A 16 -4.50 -6.29 -2.41
C GLU A 16 -4.42 -6.44 -0.88
N GLY A 17 -4.32 -7.66 -0.38
CA GLY A 17 -4.30 -7.97 1.06
C GLY A 17 -5.67 -8.31 1.66
N LEU A 18 -6.67 -8.63 0.84
CA LEU A 18 -7.99 -9.12 1.28
C LEU A 18 -7.86 -10.36 2.18
N GLU A 19 -6.91 -11.23 1.89
CA GLU A 19 -6.58 -12.45 2.65
C GLU A 19 -6.08 -12.17 4.07
N LEU A 20 -5.70 -10.93 4.37
CA LEU A 20 -5.21 -10.51 5.68
C LEU A 20 -6.32 -9.98 6.60
N LEU A 21 -7.55 -9.89 6.11
CA LEU A 21 -8.69 -9.42 6.89
C LEU A 21 -9.21 -10.51 7.82
N ASP A 22 -9.62 -10.12 9.03
CA ASP A 22 -10.27 -11.01 9.98
C ASP A 22 -11.74 -11.28 9.58
N ASP A 23 -12.27 -12.43 9.98
CA ASP A 23 -13.66 -12.83 9.69
C ASP A 23 -14.71 -11.86 10.28
N GLY A 24 -14.32 -11.05 11.27
CA GLY A 24 -15.15 -9.99 11.86
C GLY A 24 -15.19 -8.68 11.07
N SER A 25 -14.40 -8.59 9.99
CA SER A 25 -14.33 -7.40 9.15
C SER A 25 -15.48 -7.29 8.16
N GLU A 26 -15.80 -6.05 7.81
CA GLU A 26 -16.83 -5.71 6.85
C GLU A 26 -16.24 -4.85 5.74
N LEU A 27 -16.54 -5.22 4.50
CA LEU A 27 -16.08 -4.57 3.29
C LEU A 27 -17.25 -3.86 2.62
N LEU A 28 -17.20 -2.53 2.55
CA LEU A 28 -18.19 -1.70 1.87
C LEU A 28 -17.58 -1.20 0.56
N ILE A 29 -18.05 -1.73 -0.57
CA ILE A 29 -17.49 -1.46 -1.89
C ILE A 29 -18.38 -0.45 -2.58
N PHE A 30 -17.91 0.81 -2.67
CA PHE A 30 -18.58 1.88 -3.40
C PHE A 30 -18.10 1.88 -4.84
N TYR A 31 -19.01 1.74 -5.79
CA TYR A 31 -18.68 1.66 -7.21
C TYR A 31 -19.70 2.41 -8.06
N SER A 32 -19.25 2.93 -9.21
CA SER A 32 -20.08 3.58 -10.22
C SER A 32 -20.34 2.62 -11.39
N GLU A 33 -21.36 2.88 -12.19
CA GLU A 33 -21.62 2.07 -13.40
C GLU A 33 -20.41 2.04 -14.34
N GLN A 34 -19.72 3.17 -14.48
CA GLN A 34 -18.53 3.36 -15.32
C GLN A 34 -17.31 2.59 -14.78
N HIS A 35 -17.25 2.38 -13.47
CA HIS A 35 -16.19 1.65 -12.79
C HIS A 35 -16.80 0.51 -11.99
N SER A 36 -17.26 -0.54 -12.68
CA SER A 36 -17.98 -1.68 -12.08
C SER A 36 -17.32 -3.04 -12.36
N THR A 37 -16.20 -3.07 -13.09
CA THR A 37 -15.54 -4.31 -13.51
C THR A 37 -14.45 -4.75 -12.54
N ILE A 38 -14.60 -5.93 -11.95
CA ILE A 38 -13.55 -6.62 -11.17
C ILE A 38 -12.87 -7.70 -12.01
N SER A 39 -11.61 -8.02 -11.70
CA SER A 39 -10.93 -9.16 -12.32
C SER A 39 -11.43 -10.47 -11.72
N ILE A 40 -11.35 -11.56 -12.49
CA ILE A 40 -11.73 -12.90 -12.01
C ILE A 40 -10.93 -13.31 -10.77
N THR A 41 -9.66 -12.89 -10.68
CA THR A 41 -8.80 -13.15 -9.52
C THR A 41 -9.38 -12.51 -8.26
N VAL A 42 -9.72 -11.21 -8.32
CA VAL A 42 -10.33 -10.48 -7.19
C VAL A 42 -11.69 -11.09 -6.83
N HIS A 43 -12.49 -11.48 -7.82
CA HIS A 43 -13.77 -12.15 -7.57
C HIS A 43 -13.58 -13.45 -6.78
N GLN A 44 -12.64 -14.30 -7.18
CA GLN A 44 -12.36 -15.54 -6.46
C GLN A 44 -11.83 -15.30 -5.04
N GLU A 45 -11.06 -14.22 -4.81
CA GLU A 45 -10.60 -13.83 -3.48
C GLU A 45 -11.77 -13.36 -2.59
N LEU A 46 -12.67 -12.53 -3.14
CA LEU A 46 -13.88 -12.09 -2.46
C LEU A 46 -14.78 -13.28 -2.09
N GLU A 47 -14.94 -14.24 -2.99
CA GLU A 47 -15.75 -15.44 -2.76
C GLU A 47 -15.15 -16.34 -1.66
N ARG A 48 -13.83 -16.55 -1.68
CA ARG A 48 -13.14 -17.38 -0.67
C ARG A 48 -13.12 -16.73 0.72
N SER A 49 -13.13 -15.41 0.79
CA SER A 49 -13.10 -14.69 2.06
C SER A 49 -14.38 -14.90 2.86
N ARG A 50 -14.30 -14.96 4.20
CA ARG A 50 -15.48 -15.08 5.09
C ARG A 50 -16.00 -13.74 5.61
N ILE A 51 -15.33 -12.65 5.25
CA ILE A 51 -15.73 -11.29 5.64
C ILE A 51 -17.12 -10.95 5.12
N ARG A 52 -17.82 -10.03 5.79
CA ARG A 52 -19.06 -9.47 5.25
C ARG A 52 -18.73 -8.51 4.10
N LYS A 53 -19.46 -8.59 2.99
CA LYS A 53 -19.30 -7.67 1.85
C LYS A 53 -20.64 -7.00 1.56
N THR A 54 -20.59 -5.69 1.41
CA THR A 54 -21.73 -4.85 1.07
C THR A 54 -21.36 -4.06 -0.18
N TYR A 55 -22.09 -4.28 -1.26
CA TYR A 55 -21.87 -3.60 -2.53
C TYR A 55 -22.80 -2.39 -2.60
N MET A 56 -22.22 -1.20 -2.67
CA MET A 56 -22.92 0.09 -2.62
C MET A 56 -22.84 0.75 -4.01
N PRO A 57 -23.82 0.51 -4.90
CA PRO A 57 -23.90 1.25 -6.15
C PRO A 57 -24.15 2.73 -5.86
N ILE A 58 -23.32 3.60 -6.42
CA ILE A 58 -23.44 5.04 -6.23
C ILE A 58 -24.17 5.69 -7.40
N LYS A 59 -25.00 6.70 -7.10
CA LYS A 59 -25.66 7.47 -8.15
C LYS A 59 -24.64 8.35 -8.86
N THR A 60 -24.48 8.17 -10.16
CA THR A 60 -23.66 9.02 -11.01
C THR A 60 -24.39 10.33 -11.32
N GLY A 61 -23.69 11.46 -11.35
CA GLY A 61 -24.35 12.76 -11.64
C GLY A 61 -23.55 14.02 -11.34
N GLY A 62 -22.32 13.91 -10.82
CA GLY A 62 -21.45 15.05 -10.55
C GLY A 62 -20.01 14.61 -10.27
N LYS A 63 -19.06 15.54 -10.38
CA LYS A 63 -17.67 15.32 -9.95
C LYS A 63 -17.69 14.93 -8.47
N ASN A 64 -17.00 13.86 -8.10
CA ASN A 64 -16.86 13.39 -6.71
C ASN A 64 -18.16 12.87 -6.07
N ALA A 65 -19.14 12.45 -6.88
CA ALA A 65 -20.40 11.89 -6.37
C ALA A 65 -20.17 10.66 -5.48
N LEU A 66 -19.16 9.85 -5.80
CA LEU A 66 -18.76 8.71 -4.98
C LEU A 66 -18.28 9.17 -3.61
N ASP A 67 -17.34 10.12 -3.57
CA ASP A 67 -16.76 10.64 -2.32
C ASP A 67 -17.84 11.13 -1.38
N PHE A 68 -18.81 11.91 -1.87
CA PHE A 68 -19.91 12.42 -1.06
C PHE A 68 -20.80 11.31 -0.49
N GLN A 69 -21.10 10.28 -1.28
CA GLN A 69 -21.89 9.14 -0.82
C GLN A 69 -21.12 8.28 0.19
N LEU A 70 -19.82 8.07 -0.04
CA LEU A 70 -18.93 7.33 0.86
C LEU A 70 -18.82 8.02 2.21
N VAL A 71 -18.53 9.32 2.25
CA VAL A 71 -18.37 10.05 3.53
C VAL A 71 -19.69 10.23 4.27
N SER A 72 -20.81 10.33 3.54
CA SER A 72 -22.16 10.35 4.15
C SER A 72 -22.46 9.01 4.82
N TRP A 73 -22.16 7.91 4.15
CA TRP A 73 -22.30 6.57 4.72
C TRP A 73 -21.36 6.33 5.90
N LEU A 74 -20.11 6.80 5.81
CA LEU A 74 -19.17 6.76 6.92
C LEU A 74 -19.74 7.45 8.17
N GLY A 75 -20.32 8.64 8.02
CA GLY A 75 -20.96 9.36 9.12
C GLY A 75 -22.12 8.59 9.75
N TYR A 76 -22.94 7.93 8.93
CA TYR A 76 -24.04 7.06 9.38
C TYR A 76 -23.52 5.87 10.19
N GLU A 77 -22.47 5.20 9.72
CA GLU A 77 -21.87 4.06 10.40
C GLU A 77 -21.19 4.44 11.72
N ILE A 78 -20.53 5.60 11.75
CA ILE A 78 -19.94 6.15 12.98
C ILE A 78 -21.04 6.42 14.02
N ALA A 79 -22.19 6.96 13.60
CA ALA A 79 -23.29 7.24 14.51
C ALA A 79 -23.91 5.97 15.12
N LYS A 80 -23.96 4.87 14.37
CA LYS A 80 -24.44 3.57 14.87
C LYS A 80 -23.43 2.87 15.77
N ASN A 81 -22.17 2.82 15.32
CA ASN A 81 -21.14 1.96 15.88
C ASN A 81 -19.87 2.77 16.17
N GLY A 82 -19.99 3.81 17.01
CA GLY A 82 -18.93 4.81 17.25
C GLY A 82 -17.61 4.28 17.85
N GLY A 83 -17.60 3.06 18.38
CA GLY A 83 -16.39 2.39 18.88
C GLY A 83 -15.61 1.61 17.82
N GLU A 84 -16.13 1.47 16.59
CA GLU A 84 -15.46 0.70 15.54
C GLU A 84 -14.33 1.50 14.86
N GLN A 85 -13.35 0.77 14.31
CA GLN A 85 -12.34 1.33 13.43
C GLN A 85 -12.82 1.32 11.98
N PHE A 86 -12.75 2.50 11.36
CA PHE A 86 -13.11 2.74 9.97
C PHE A 86 -11.85 3.02 9.13
N VAL A 87 -11.79 2.39 7.96
CA VAL A 87 -10.66 2.52 7.05
C VAL A 87 -11.18 2.85 5.66
N ILE A 88 -10.79 4.00 5.11
CA ILE A 88 -11.07 4.39 3.73
C ILE A 88 -9.94 3.85 2.85
N ILE A 89 -10.28 3.06 1.84
CA ILE A 89 -9.35 2.56 0.83
C ILE A 89 -9.47 3.43 -0.42
N SER A 90 -8.62 4.45 -0.52
CA SER A 90 -8.52 5.38 -1.64
C SER A 90 -7.11 5.95 -1.75
N LYS A 91 -6.63 6.20 -2.97
CA LYS A 91 -5.41 6.98 -3.23
C LYS A 91 -5.68 8.49 -3.19
N ASP A 92 -6.93 8.92 -3.25
CA ASP A 92 -7.28 10.34 -3.19
C ASP A 92 -6.97 10.93 -1.81
N THR A 93 -6.15 11.98 -1.81
CA THR A 93 -5.82 12.76 -0.62
C THR A 93 -6.96 13.68 -0.17
N GLY A 94 -8.01 13.86 -0.98
CA GLY A 94 -9.22 14.59 -0.60
C GLY A 94 -9.88 14.03 0.67
N PHE A 95 -9.80 12.72 0.88
CA PHE A 95 -10.30 12.08 2.10
C PHE A 95 -9.45 12.36 3.35
N ASP A 96 -8.23 12.91 3.24
CA ASP A 96 -7.42 13.25 4.41
C ASP A 96 -8.13 14.31 5.29
N ALA A 97 -8.88 15.23 4.68
CA ALA A 97 -9.71 16.20 5.42
C ALA A 97 -10.82 15.52 6.24
N VAL A 98 -11.38 14.41 5.75
CA VAL A 98 -12.41 13.61 6.42
C VAL A 98 -11.80 12.84 7.59
N VAL A 99 -10.62 12.25 7.38
CA VAL A 99 -9.86 11.58 8.44
C VAL A 99 -9.56 12.55 9.58
N ASP A 100 -9.01 13.72 9.27
CA ASP A 100 -8.70 14.75 10.26
C ASP A 100 -9.95 15.24 11.01
N PHE A 101 -11.07 15.40 10.31
CA PHE A 101 -12.34 15.82 10.90
C PHE A 101 -12.84 14.85 11.97
N TRP A 102 -12.76 13.54 11.69
CA TRP A 102 -13.24 12.50 12.60
C TRP A 102 -12.24 12.16 13.70
N GLN A 103 -10.94 12.17 13.43
CA GLN A 103 -9.92 11.97 14.45
C GLN A 103 -9.96 13.04 15.54
N LYS A 104 -10.23 14.30 15.19
CA LYS A 104 -10.45 15.38 16.16
C LYS A 104 -11.65 15.15 17.08
N ARG A 105 -12.56 14.25 16.72
CA ARG A 105 -13.73 13.83 17.51
C ARG A 105 -13.53 12.48 18.17
N ASN A 106 -12.28 12.04 18.28
CA ASN A 106 -11.89 10.78 18.91
C ASN A 106 -12.46 9.53 18.19
N VAL A 107 -12.74 9.63 16.88
CA VAL A 107 -13.19 8.51 16.06
C VAL A 107 -12.01 7.91 15.29
N ASN A 108 -11.93 6.57 15.31
CA ASN A 108 -10.85 5.82 14.68
C ASN A 108 -11.04 5.70 13.16
N VAL A 109 -10.74 6.78 12.43
CA VAL A 109 -10.76 6.79 10.96
C VAL A 109 -9.33 6.87 10.41
N SER A 110 -9.07 6.16 9.31
CA SER A 110 -7.79 6.23 8.59
C SER A 110 -7.98 6.05 7.09
N ARG A 111 -7.03 6.54 6.29
CA ARG A 111 -7.01 6.33 4.85
C ARG A 111 -5.76 5.58 4.40
N HIS A 112 -5.96 4.63 3.50
CA HIS A 112 -4.92 3.82 2.90
C HIS A 112 -5.18 3.60 1.41
N PRO A 113 -4.16 3.39 0.58
CA PRO A 113 -4.36 3.15 -0.85
C PRO A 113 -4.76 1.71 -1.21
N ASP A 114 -4.59 0.76 -0.27
CA ASP A 114 -4.89 -0.67 -0.42
C ASP A 114 -5.10 -1.32 0.96
N LEU A 115 -5.77 -2.48 0.99
CA LEU A 115 -6.07 -3.23 2.23
C LEU A 115 -4.80 -3.67 2.96
N ARG A 116 -3.78 -4.15 2.23
CA ARG A 116 -2.52 -4.63 2.79
C ARG A 116 -1.83 -3.58 3.66
N LYS A 117 -1.76 -2.33 3.20
CA LYS A 117 -1.17 -1.22 3.97
C LYS A 117 -2.04 -0.82 5.15
N ALA A 118 -3.36 -0.93 5.03
CA ALA A 118 -4.26 -0.69 6.16
C ALA A 118 -4.01 -1.70 7.28
N VAL A 119 -4.03 -2.99 6.96
CA VAL A 119 -3.84 -4.08 7.93
C VAL A 119 -2.48 -3.98 8.61
N LYS A 120 -1.40 -3.75 7.85
CA LYS A 120 -0.05 -3.58 8.42
C LYS A 120 0.02 -2.45 9.46
N LYS A 121 -0.61 -1.30 9.18
CA LYS A 121 -0.61 -0.18 10.12
C LYS A 121 -1.44 -0.49 11.37
N THR A 122 -2.55 -1.21 11.21
CA THR A 122 -3.40 -1.65 12.32
C THR A 122 -2.67 -2.65 13.23
N ILE A 123 -1.98 -3.64 12.67
CA ILE A 123 -1.18 -4.61 13.45
C ILE A 123 -0.07 -3.88 14.22
N LEU A 124 0.65 -2.96 13.57
CA LEU A 124 1.70 -2.15 14.21
C LEU A 124 1.16 -1.22 15.31
N LYS A 125 -0.09 -0.77 15.22
CA LYS A 125 -0.74 0.04 16.26
C LYS A 125 -1.27 -0.79 17.45
N ARG A 126 -1.54 -2.08 17.27
CA ARG A 126 -2.01 -3.00 18.32
C ARG A 126 -0.87 -3.70 19.07
N ALA A 127 0.26 -3.90 18.40
CA ALA A 127 1.48 -4.46 19.00
C ALA A 127 2.12 -3.68 20.19
N PRO A 128 1.89 -2.36 20.41
CA PRO A 128 2.54 -1.64 21.52
C PRO A 128 1.92 -1.87 22.90
N GLU A 129 0.74 -2.48 23.03
CA GLU A 129 -0.02 -2.51 24.29
C GLU A 129 0.00 -3.87 25.02
N ALA A 130 0.54 -4.92 24.39
CA ALA A 130 0.54 -6.29 24.93
C ALA A 130 1.88 -6.74 25.54
N ALA A 131 2.83 -5.83 25.78
CA ALA A 131 4.15 -6.17 26.32
C ALA A 131 4.59 -5.16 27.39
N ILE A 132 4.13 -5.37 28.63
CA ILE A 132 4.75 -4.82 29.85
C ILE A 132 5.03 -6.00 30.78
N GLU A 133 6.21 -5.96 31.43
CA GLU A 133 6.92 -6.96 32.26
C GLU A 133 7.87 -7.88 31.45
N ILE A 134 9.21 -7.89 31.59
CA ILE A 134 10.17 -7.67 32.72
C ILE A 134 11.57 -7.18 32.15
N PRO A 135 12.67 -7.01 32.93
CA PRO A 135 13.36 -5.77 33.36
C PRO A 135 14.75 -5.45 32.71
N GLU A 136 15.32 -4.28 33.08
CA GLU A 136 16.75 -3.78 33.05
C GLU A 136 17.86 -4.83 32.75
N GLU A 137 18.93 -4.59 31.97
CA GLU A 137 19.87 -3.45 31.94
C GLU A 137 20.83 -3.53 30.70
N LEU A 138 21.48 -2.40 30.40
CA LEU A 138 22.32 -1.91 29.27
C LEU A 138 23.65 -2.68 28.96
N PRO A 139 24.48 -2.36 27.90
CA PRO A 139 24.70 -1.03 27.33
C PRO A 139 24.92 -0.85 25.80
N GLN A 140 24.74 0.41 25.42
CA GLN A 140 25.01 1.06 24.12
C GLN A 140 26.52 1.22 23.87
N PRO A 141 26.90 1.59 22.64
CA PRO A 141 27.73 2.79 22.51
C PRO A 141 27.11 3.86 21.60
N GLU A 142 27.00 5.07 22.17
CA GLU A 142 27.16 6.39 21.53
C GLU A 142 28.45 6.44 20.68
N GLU A 143 28.65 7.24 19.63
CA GLU A 143 28.30 8.64 19.30
C GLU A 143 28.54 8.78 17.76
N ALA A 144 27.95 9.70 16.98
CA ALA A 144 28.21 11.14 17.04
C ALA A 144 27.24 11.95 16.15
N LYS A 145 27.10 13.20 16.57
CA LYS A 145 26.16 14.26 16.16
C LYS A 145 26.52 14.92 14.82
N SER A 146 25.52 15.48 14.12
CA SER A 146 25.57 16.86 13.60
C SER A 146 24.24 17.25 12.94
N GLY A 147 23.61 18.31 13.44
CA GLY A 147 22.35 18.86 12.93
C GLY A 147 22.51 19.86 11.79
N LYS A 148 21.36 20.28 11.22
CA LYS A 148 20.94 21.69 11.00
C LYS A 148 19.66 21.76 10.17
N GLU A 149 18.82 22.73 10.53
CA GLU A 149 17.52 23.03 9.96
C GLU A 149 17.57 23.70 8.56
N LYS A 150 16.38 23.73 7.92
CA LYS A 150 15.70 24.83 7.19
C LYS A 150 15.41 24.69 5.67
N LYS A 151 14.09 24.64 5.42
CA LYS A 151 13.25 25.42 4.47
C LYS A 151 13.35 25.25 2.95
N SER A 152 12.19 24.80 2.40
CA SER A 152 11.42 25.36 1.25
C SER A 152 12.00 25.40 -0.17
N LYS A 153 11.24 24.86 -1.15
CA LYS A 153 10.51 25.65 -2.20
C LYS A 153 9.85 24.74 -3.26
N LEU A 154 8.64 25.13 -3.66
CA LEU A 154 7.87 24.60 -4.79
C LEU A 154 8.48 24.98 -6.16
N LYS A 155 8.27 24.13 -7.20
CA LYS A 155 7.42 24.36 -8.41
C LYS A 155 7.87 23.57 -9.68
N LYS A 156 6.87 22.94 -10.32
CA LYS A 156 6.58 22.73 -11.77
C LYS A 156 7.71 22.39 -12.77
N LYS A 157 7.50 21.31 -13.56
CA LYS A 157 7.39 21.38 -15.04
C LYS A 157 6.97 20.05 -15.68
N GLU A 158 5.82 20.09 -16.36
CA GLU A 158 5.35 19.08 -17.33
C GLU A 158 6.07 19.22 -18.69
N LYS A 159 5.82 18.21 -19.55
CA LYS A 159 6.15 18.08 -20.99
C LYS A 159 7.52 17.46 -21.35
N ARG A 160 7.59 16.12 -21.30
CA ARG A 160 8.59 15.30 -22.06
C ARG A 160 8.25 13.79 -22.12
N GLY A 161 6.95 13.44 -22.14
CA GLY A 161 6.45 12.13 -21.68
C GLY A 161 6.43 10.93 -22.65
N GLU A 162 6.49 11.11 -23.97
CA GLU A 162 6.10 10.00 -24.88
C GLU A 162 7.26 9.16 -25.42
N LYS A 163 8.43 9.73 -25.72
CA LYS A 163 9.58 8.93 -26.21
C LYS A 163 10.28 8.07 -25.15
N LYS A 164 10.15 8.40 -23.84
CA LYS A 164 10.78 7.64 -22.74
C LYS A 164 9.99 6.40 -22.29
N LYS A 165 8.68 6.33 -22.56
CA LYS A 165 7.82 5.23 -22.10
C LYS A 165 8.12 3.90 -22.82
N ASN A 166 8.41 3.94 -24.12
CA ASN A 166 8.65 2.73 -24.92
C ASN A 166 10.02 2.06 -24.64
N ALA A 167 11.05 2.84 -24.31
CA ALA A 167 12.35 2.30 -23.93
C ALA A 167 12.31 1.64 -22.53
N ALA A 168 11.64 2.27 -21.57
CA ALA A 168 11.48 1.77 -20.21
C ALA A 168 10.65 0.47 -20.14
N ALA A 169 9.64 0.33 -21.00
CA ALA A 169 8.84 -0.90 -21.09
C ALA A 169 9.62 -2.08 -21.69
N LYS A 170 10.51 -1.81 -22.65
CA LYS A 170 11.37 -2.83 -23.27
C LYS A 170 12.45 -3.30 -22.30
N GLU A 171 13.06 -2.38 -21.56
CA GLU A 171 14.06 -2.66 -20.52
C GLU A 171 13.45 -3.45 -19.34
N ASN A 172 12.21 -3.14 -18.94
CA ASN A 172 11.52 -3.87 -17.87
C ASN A 172 11.21 -5.33 -18.25
N ARG A 173 10.87 -5.59 -19.52
CA ARG A 173 10.67 -6.96 -20.02
C ARG A 173 11.95 -7.81 -20.00
N VAL A 174 13.11 -7.19 -20.24
CA VAL A 174 14.42 -7.88 -20.20
C VAL A 174 14.76 -8.27 -18.75
N PHE A 175 14.67 -7.33 -17.80
CA PHE A 175 14.94 -7.63 -16.38
C PHE A 175 13.98 -8.67 -15.79
N GLN A 176 12.72 -8.72 -16.23
CA GLN A 176 11.78 -9.75 -15.79
C GLN A 176 12.18 -11.16 -16.26
N GLY A 177 12.67 -11.29 -17.50
CA GLY A 177 13.19 -12.55 -18.02
C GLY A 177 14.40 -13.02 -17.22
N ASP A 178 15.35 -12.12 -16.99
CA ASP A 178 16.58 -12.42 -16.26
C ASP A 178 16.31 -12.83 -14.80
N VAL A 179 15.36 -12.16 -14.14
CA VAL A 179 14.94 -12.52 -12.78
C VAL A 179 14.28 -13.90 -12.74
N LYS A 180 13.41 -14.22 -13.71
CA LYS A 180 12.79 -15.56 -13.79
C LYS A 180 13.81 -16.67 -14.02
N SER A 181 14.87 -16.39 -14.79
CA SER A 181 15.94 -17.35 -15.05
C SER A 181 16.90 -17.52 -13.86
N LEU A 182 17.17 -16.46 -13.09
CA LEU A 182 18.12 -16.50 -11.97
C LEU A 182 17.51 -16.96 -10.65
N ILE A 183 16.22 -16.70 -10.44
CA ILE A 183 15.48 -17.10 -9.23
C ILE A 183 14.09 -17.66 -9.59
N PRO A 184 14.01 -18.89 -10.11
CA PRO A 184 12.75 -19.51 -10.52
C PRO A 184 11.70 -19.60 -9.41
N GLU A 185 12.15 -19.77 -8.16
CA GLU A 185 11.32 -19.81 -6.97
C GLU A 185 10.64 -18.46 -6.65
N PHE A 186 11.13 -17.37 -7.24
CA PHE A 186 10.55 -16.03 -7.18
C PHE A 186 9.98 -15.57 -8.54
N SER A 187 9.70 -16.51 -9.46
CA SER A 187 9.19 -16.19 -10.80
C SER A 187 7.86 -15.41 -10.80
N GLY A 188 7.00 -15.65 -9.81
CA GLY A 188 5.75 -14.88 -9.60
C GLY A 188 5.99 -13.44 -9.14
N GLU A 189 7.16 -13.17 -8.56
CA GLU A 189 7.60 -11.89 -8.01
C GLU A 189 8.51 -11.12 -8.98
N ALA A 190 8.86 -11.74 -10.11
CA ALA A 190 9.86 -11.22 -11.05
C ALA A 190 9.55 -9.80 -11.57
N SER A 191 8.27 -9.47 -11.74
CA SER A 191 7.83 -8.12 -12.15
C SER A 191 8.20 -7.06 -11.11
N ARG A 192 8.00 -7.38 -9.82
CA ARG A 192 8.25 -6.46 -8.69
C ARG A 192 9.74 -6.32 -8.41
N ILE A 193 10.50 -7.40 -8.54
CA ILE A 193 11.96 -7.41 -8.39
C ILE A 193 12.62 -6.66 -9.55
N ALA A 194 12.15 -6.85 -10.79
CA ALA A 194 12.62 -6.10 -11.96
C ALA A 194 12.33 -4.59 -11.83
N GLU A 195 11.16 -4.21 -11.31
CA GLU A 195 10.85 -2.80 -11.05
C GLU A 195 11.75 -2.22 -9.94
N THR A 196 12.04 -2.99 -8.89
CA THR A 196 12.97 -2.60 -7.82
C THR A 196 14.37 -2.38 -8.37
N LEU A 197 14.84 -3.27 -9.25
CA LEU A 197 16.08 -3.08 -10.00
C LEU A 197 16.01 -1.82 -10.87
N ARG A 198 14.90 -1.53 -11.54
CA ARG A 198 14.80 -0.33 -12.39
C ARG A 198 14.86 0.97 -11.60
N VAL A 199 14.15 1.04 -10.47
CA VAL A 199 13.99 2.25 -9.65
C VAL A 199 15.28 2.58 -8.89
N HIS A 200 15.99 1.57 -8.41
CA HIS A 200 17.16 1.76 -7.55
C HIS A 200 18.47 1.58 -8.31
N LYS A 201 19.30 2.63 -8.33
CA LYS A 201 20.54 2.67 -9.11
C LYS A 201 21.74 2.02 -8.42
N THR A 202 21.73 1.94 -7.10
CA THR A 202 22.85 1.39 -6.30
C THR A 202 22.49 0.03 -5.73
N LYS A 203 23.52 -0.79 -5.48
CA LYS A 203 23.37 -2.12 -4.87
C LYS A 203 22.68 -2.06 -3.50
N GLN A 204 23.07 -1.09 -2.69
CA GLN A 204 22.52 -0.88 -1.36
C GLN A 204 21.06 -0.41 -1.39
N ALA A 205 20.69 0.48 -2.33
CA ALA A 205 19.31 0.91 -2.48
C ALA A 205 18.39 -0.23 -2.93
N VAL A 206 18.88 -1.13 -3.80
CA VAL A 206 18.16 -2.36 -4.16
C VAL A 206 18.00 -3.25 -2.94
N ASN A 207 19.06 -3.48 -2.16
CA ASN A 207 18.99 -4.32 -0.96
C ASN A 207 17.97 -3.77 0.06
N ASN A 208 18.03 -2.48 0.36
CA ASN A 208 17.10 -1.82 1.30
C ASN A 208 15.65 -1.92 0.81
N ALA A 209 15.42 -1.79 -0.49
CA ALA A 209 14.09 -1.94 -1.07
C ALA A 209 13.59 -3.39 -0.99
N LEU A 210 14.45 -4.37 -1.28
CA LEU A 210 14.11 -5.79 -1.14
C LEU A 210 13.80 -6.15 0.32
N VAL A 211 14.63 -5.72 1.28
CA VAL A 211 14.40 -5.94 2.72
C VAL A 211 13.06 -5.34 3.16
N LYS A 212 12.70 -4.16 2.65
CA LYS A 212 11.43 -3.51 2.95
C LYS A 212 10.21 -4.25 2.38
N ILE A 213 10.36 -4.93 1.25
CA ILE A 213 9.26 -5.65 0.57
C ILE A 213 9.12 -7.08 1.11
N TYR A 214 10.25 -7.77 1.30
CA TYR A 214 10.33 -9.21 1.53
C TYR A 214 10.76 -9.59 2.95
N GLY A 215 11.22 -8.63 3.75
CA GLY A 215 11.87 -8.92 5.03
C GLY A 215 13.32 -9.37 4.83
N THR A 216 14.09 -9.35 5.92
CA THR A 216 15.55 -9.56 5.91
C THR A 216 15.97 -10.91 5.33
N GLU A 217 15.26 -11.98 5.70
CA GLU A 217 15.62 -13.34 5.31
C GLU A 217 15.38 -13.61 3.81
N MET A 218 14.19 -13.27 3.32
CA MET A 218 13.82 -13.48 1.91
C MET A 218 14.52 -12.50 0.98
N ALA A 219 14.72 -11.25 1.41
CA ALA A 219 15.54 -10.30 0.67
C ALA A 219 16.99 -10.80 0.50
N GLY A 220 17.55 -11.48 1.50
CA GLY A 220 18.87 -12.10 1.40
C GLY A 220 18.94 -13.18 0.31
N LYS A 221 17.90 -14.01 0.19
CA LYS A 221 17.80 -15.05 -0.85
C LYS A 221 17.67 -14.43 -2.25
N ILE A 222 16.76 -13.46 -2.39
CA ILE A 222 16.54 -12.73 -3.66
C ILE A 222 17.81 -11.97 -4.07
N TYR A 223 18.43 -11.24 -3.15
CA TYR A 223 19.62 -10.44 -3.42
C TYR A 223 20.82 -11.29 -3.85
N LYS A 224 21.00 -12.47 -3.24
CA LYS A 224 22.01 -13.45 -3.66
C LYS A 224 21.76 -13.95 -5.09
N GLY A 225 20.52 -14.27 -5.42
CA GLY A 225 20.14 -14.76 -6.75
C GLY A 225 20.26 -13.71 -7.87
N ILE A 226 19.88 -12.46 -7.61
CA ILE A 226 19.98 -11.37 -8.60
C ILE A 226 21.34 -10.67 -8.61
N LYS A 227 22.30 -11.10 -7.77
CA LYS A 227 23.66 -10.53 -7.70
C LYS A 227 24.36 -10.38 -9.06
N PRO A 228 24.20 -11.31 -10.04
CA PRO A 228 24.74 -11.13 -11.39
C PRO A 228 24.22 -9.87 -12.10
N LEU A 229 22.94 -9.51 -11.91
CA LEU A 229 22.30 -8.31 -12.49
C LEU A 229 22.72 -7.01 -11.81
N LEU A 230 23.38 -7.12 -10.66
CA LEU A 230 23.88 -5.99 -9.88
C LEU A 230 25.35 -5.66 -10.19
N LYS A 231 26.10 -6.50 -10.92
CA LYS A 231 27.54 -6.33 -11.17
C LYS A 231 27.90 -5.01 -11.87
N GLY A 232 27.06 -4.53 -12.79
CA GLY A 232 27.28 -3.27 -13.54
C GLY A 232 26.78 -2.00 -12.84
N ARG A 233 26.22 -2.12 -11.62
CA ARG A 233 25.68 -0.97 -10.87
C ARG A 233 26.72 -0.41 -9.93
N LYS A 234 26.80 0.92 -9.87
CA LYS A 234 27.72 1.64 -8.97
C LYS A 234 27.66 1.01 -7.57
N GLY A 235 28.82 0.53 -7.11
CA GLY A 235 29.05 0.40 -5.66
C GLY A 235 28.95 1.79 -5.04
N GLU A 236 28.72 1.86 -3.73
CA GLU A 236 28.68 3.16 -3.03
C GLU A 236 29.78 4.11 -3.52
#